data_AF-A0A921E735-F1
#
_entry.id   AF-A0A921E735-F1
#
_cell.length_a   1.000
_cell.length_b   1.000
_cell.length_c   1.000
_cell.angle_alpha   90.00
_cell.angle_beta   90.00
_cell.angle_gamma   90.00
#
_symmetry.space_group_name_H-M   'P 1'
#
loop_
_entity.id
_entity.type
_entity.pdbx_description
1 polymer ?
#
loop_
_entity_poly.entity_id
_entity_poly.type
_entity_poly.pdbx_seq_one_letter_code
_entity_poly.pdbx_strand_id
1 'polypeptide(L)'
;METKGKKRKRGGRKWDKRVSRKFYGYLCRQIEIAASLCKEIREDAVRECVNFYIDSGLVICKINVAERVVFTLLQPQIDKAMLRSLRARMAAMRRRESKKAAAEEESGMTAGSETNADDGAESLVTPDAATETASDAEQTATQTATLRDDKRARRREAAMARRFIKHQKRLARRIKTAGQSISSLDTSKESPY
;
A
#
# COMPACT_ATOMS: atom_id res chain seq x y z
N MET A 1 32.47 33.12 7.74
CA MET A 1 31.16 32.97 8.43
C MET A 1 30.34 31.95 7.63
N GLU A 2 30.35 30.67 8.02
CA GLU A 2 29.59 29.62 7.33
C GLU A 2 28.20 29.45 7.95
N THR A 3 27.16 29.79 7.20
CA THR A 3 25.78 29.52 7.60
C THR A 3 25.41 28.08 7.24
N LYS A 4 25.54 27.15 8.19
CA LYS A 4 25.04 25.77 8.03
C LYS A 4 23.52 25.76 7.94
N GLY A 5 23.00 25.50 6.75
CA GLY A 5 21.57 25.32 6.48
C GLY A 5 20.98 24.16 7.27
N LYS A 6 20.27 24.48 8.37
CA LYS A 6 19.56 23.52 9.21
C LYS A 6 18.41 22.90 8.41
N LYS A 7 18.59 21.67 7.90
CA LYS A 7 17.50 20.89 7.28
C LYS A 7 16.39 20.67 8.32
N ARG A 8 15.28 21.42 8.20
CA ARG A 8 14.09 21.25 9.04
C ARG A 8 13.53 19.84 8.79
N LYS A 9 13.73 18.92 9.75
CA LYS A 9 13.02 17.63 9.75
C LYS A 9 11.52 17.94 9.78
N ARG A 10 10.82 17.75 8.66
CA ARG A 10 9.36 17.89 8.55
C ARG A 10 8.69 16.73 9.29
N GLY A 11 8.78 16.72 10.62
CA GLY A 11 7.98 15.88 11.49
C GLY A 11 6.56 16.45 11.59
N GLY A 12 5.80 16.39 10.50
CA GLY A 12 4.38 16.76 10.54
C GLY A 12 3.64 15.85 11.52
N ARG A 13 2.71 16.42 12.31
CA ARG A 13 1.79 15.65 13.16
C ARG A 13 1.25 14.45 12.39
N LYS A 14 1.43 13.25 12.98
CA LYS A 14 0.98 11.99 12.38
C LYS A 14 -0.53 12.09 12.16
N TRP A 15 -0.97 11.74 10.96
CA TRP A 15 -2.38 11.76 10.61
C TRP A 15 -3.09 10.59 11.27
N ASP A 16 -3.96 10.88 12.23
CA ASP A 16 -4.60 9.84 13.06
C ASP A 16 -6.09 9.61 12.73
N LYS A 17 -6.70 10.42 11.87
CA LYS A 17 -8.12 10.27 11.54
C LYS A 17 -8.44 8.93 10.89
N ARG A 18 -9.69 8.48 11.05
CA ARG A 18 -10.14 7.19 10.51
C ARG A 18 -10.17 7.14 8.97
N VAL A 19 -10.20 8.28 8.28
CA VAL A 19 -10.10 8.38 6.81
C VAL A 19 -8.71 8.83 6.34
N SER A 20 -8.44 8.78 5.04
CA SER A 20 -7.20 9.35 4.47
C SER A 20 -7.21 10.88 4.49
N ARG A 21 -6.05 11.51 4.68
CA ARG A 21 -5.88 12.97 4.58
C ARG A 21 -6.38 13.54 3.26
N LYS A 22 -6.12 12.84 2.14
CA LYS A 22 -6.57 13.27 0.81
C LYS A 22 -8.10 13.27 0.70
N PHE A 23 -8.75 12.25 1.24
CA PHE A 23 -10.21 12.16 1.24
C PHE A 23 -10.83 13.22 2.14
N TYR A 24 -10.26 13.48 3.32
CA TYR A 24 -10.73 14.54 4.19
C TYR A 24 -10.63 15.93 3.54
N GLY A 25 -9.56 16.21 2.80
CA GLY A 25 -9.45 17.46 2.01
C GLY A 25 -10.54 17.57 0.94
N TYR A 26 -10.83 16.49 0.22
CA TYR A 26 -11.96 16.44 -0.72
C TYR A 26 -13.30 16.72 -0.03
N LEU A 27 -13.50 16.15 1.16
CA LEU A 27 -14.71 16.34 1.94
C LEU A 27 -14.91 17.79 2.38
N CYS A 28 -13.85 18.44 2.88
CA CYS A 28 -13.89 19.86 3.24
C CYS A 28 -14.31 20.72 2.04
N ARG A 29 -13.69 20.49 0.87
CA ARG A 29 -14.01 21.22 -0.35
C ARG A 29 -15.47 21.03 -0.80
N GLN A 30 -16.03 19.83 -0.65
CA GLN A 30 -17.43 19.57 -0.99
C GLN A 30 -18.39 20.34 -0.09
N ILE A 31 -18.09 20.42 1.20
CA ILE A 31 -18.89 21.17 2.18
C ILE A 31 -18.80 22.67 1.88
N GLU A 32 -17.61 23.19 1.61
CA GLU A 32 -17.38 24.58 1.22
C GLU A 32 -18.18 24.95 -0.05
N ILE A 33 -18.13 24.10 -1.08
CA ILE A 33 -18.93 24.30 -2.31
C ILE A 33 -20.42 24.30 -1.99
N ALA A 34 -20.91 23.34 -1.20
CA ALA A 34 -22.32 23.27 -0.84
C ALA A 34 -22.78 24.53 -0.09
N ALA A 35 -21.99 25.01 0.87
CA ALA A 35 -22.26 26.24 1.60
C ALA A 35 -22.24 27.49 0.70
N SER A 36 -21.36 27.52 -0.30
CA SER A 36 -21.34 28.62 -1.29
C SER A 36 -22.57 28.67 -2.19
N LEU A 37 -23.22 27.51 -2.43
CA LEU A 37 -24.39 27.38 -3.30
C LEU A 37 -25.71 27.55 -2.54
N CYS A 38 -25.76 27.20 -1.26
CA CYS A 38 -26.96 27.26 -0.44
C CYS A 38 -26.67 27.91 0.91
N LYS A 39 -27.26 29.10 1.14
CA LYS A 39 -27.08 29.92 2.34
C LYS A 39 -27.56 29.26 3.64
N GLU A 40 -28.46 28.28 3.54
CA GLU A 40 -28.95 27.53 4.70
C GLU A 40 -27.90 26.56 5.25
N ILE A 41 -26.87 26.25 4.47
CA ILE A 41 -25.83 25.29 4.86
C ILE A 41 -24.69 26.04 5.53
N ARG A 42 -24.53 25.85 6.84
CA ARG A 42 -23.37 26.39 7.56
C ARG A 42 -22.21 25.40 7.45
N GLU A 43 -21.13 25.85 6.82
CA GLU A 43 -19.93 25.04 6.63
C GLU A 43 -19.41 24.45 7.96
N ASP A 44 -19.27 25.29 8.98
CA ASP A 44 -18.71 24.88 10.27
C ASP A 44 -19.53 23.78 10.95
N ALA A 45 -20.86 23.89 10.91
CA ALA A 45 -21.76 22.92 11.52
C ALA A 45 -21.67 21.54 10.84
N VAL A 46 -21.66 21.52 9.50
CA VAL A 46 -21.51 20.28 8.73
C VAL A 46 -20.12 19.69 8.96
N ARG A 47 -19.08 20.53 9.00
CA ARG A 47 -17.69 20.10 9.21
C ARG A 47 -17.49 19.51 10.60
N GLU A 48 -18.09 20.09 11.63
CA GLU A 48 -18.10 19.57 12.99
C GLU A 48 -18.81 18.21 13.05
N CYS A 49 -20.01 18.10 12.47
CA CYS A 49 -20.76 16.84 12.43
C CYS A 49 -19.97 15.73 11.73
N VAL A 50 -19.34 16.04 10.58
CA VAL A 50 -18.47 15.12 9.84
C VAL A 50 -17.23 14.73 10.65
N ASN A 51 -16.59 15.68 11.33
CA ASN A 51 -15.42 15.40 12.17
C ASN A 51 -15.79 14.44 13.30
N PHE A 52 -16.88 14.73 14.01
CA PHE A 52 -17.38 13.88 15.07
C PHE A 52 -17.73 12.49 14.55
N TYR A 53 -18.43 12.40 13.42
CA TYR A 53 -18.77 11.12 12.81
C TYR A 53 -17.54 10.29 12.42
N ILE A 54 -16.51 10.91 11.83
CA ILE A 54 -15.26 10.22 11.48
C ILE A 54 -14.55 9.69 12.73
N ASP A 55 -14.61 10.42 13.84
CA ASP A 55 -13.84 10.10 15.04
C ASP A 55 -14.60 9.08 15.93
N SER A 56 -15.91 9.25 16.13
CA SER A 56 -16.77 8.43 17.01
C SER A 56 -17.64 7.39 16.30
N GLY A 57 -17.96 7.60 15.02
CA GLY A 57 -18.96 6.81 14.28
C GLY A 57 -20.41 7.17 14.59
N LEU A 58 -20.65 8.22 15.38
CA LEU A 58 -21.97 8.68 15.80
C LEU A 58 -22.35 9.98 15.08
N VAL A 59 -23.64 10.19 14.83
CA VAL A 59 -24.16 11.39 14.14
C VAL A 59 -24.62 12.42 15.16
N ILE A 60 -24.17 13.67 15.03
CA ILE A 60 -24.68 14.78 15.85
C ILE A 60 -25.97 15.31 15.22
N CYS A 61 -27.04 15.39 16.01
CA CYS A 61 -28.35 15.86 15.54
C CYS A 61 -28.53 17.39 15.54
N LYS A 62 -27.51 18.17 15.95
CA LYS A 62 -27.52 19.65 16.03
C LYS A 62 -27.40 20.36 14.66
N ILE A 63 -27.74 19.67 13.58
CA ILE A 63 -27.70 20.19 12.21
C ILE A 63 -29.12 20.40 11.67
N ASN A 64 -29.29 21.44 10.86
CA ASN A 64 -30.57 21.76 10.23
C ASN A 64 -30.91 20.76 9.10
N VAL A 65 -32.07 20.94 8.45
CA VAL A 65 -32.55 20.00 7.42
C VAL A 65 -31.63 19.97 6.20
N ALA A 66 -31.21 21.11 5.68
CA ALA A 66 -30.31 21.20 4.53
C ALA A 66 -28.93 20.59 4.83
N GLU A 67 -28.35 20.91 5.98
CA GLU A 67 -27.09 20.35 6.51
C GLU A 67 -27.20 18.82 6.67
N ARG A 68 -28.35 18.32 7.15
CA ARG A 68 -28.63 16.88 7.27
C ARG A 68 -28.65 16.20 5.92
N VAL A 69 -29.26 16.80 4.91
CA VAL A 69 -29.25 16.25 3.54
C VAL A 69 -27.81 16.12 3.04
N VAL A 70 -26.99 17.16 3.18
CA VAL A 70 -25.56 17.09 2.82
C VAL A 70 -24.86 15.97 3.57
N PHE A 71 -25.01 15.90 4.89
CA PHE A 71 -24.39 14.84 5.69
C PHE A 71 -24.84 13.45 5.23
N THR A 72 -26.12 13.25 4.98
CA THR A 72 -26.72 11.97 4.56
C THR A 72 -26.15 11.51 3.22
N LEU A 73 -25.92 12.45 2.28
CA LEU A 73 -25.28 12.15 0.99
C LEU A 73 -23.78 11.81 1.13
N LEU A 74 -23.10 12.45 2.08
CA LEU A 74 -21.66 12.22 2.34
C LEU A 74 -21.39 10.95 3.14
N GLN A 75 -22.28 10.59 4.07
CA GLN A 75 -22.14 9.45 4.97
C GLN A 75 -21.70 8.14 4.28
N PRO A 76 -22.38 7.65 3.23
CA PRO A 76 -21.97 6.41 2.56
C PRO A 76 -20.58 6.51 1.91
N GLN A 77 -20.13 7.71 1.52
CA GLN A 77 -18.77 7.91 1.01
C GLN A 77 -17.75 7.88 2.15
N ILE A 78 -18.09 8.47 3.30
CA ILE A 78 -17.27 8.46 4.51
C ILE A 78 -17.07 7.01 4.99
N ASP A 79 -18.13 6.21 5.06
CA ASP A 79 -18.07 4.79 5.46
C ASP A 79 -17.12 3.98 4.58
N LYS A 80 -17.29 4.10 3.26
CA LYS A 80 -16.41 3.45 2.28
C LYS A 80 -14.96 3.90 2.45
N ALA A 81 -14.74 5.19 2.73
CA ALA A 81 -13.40 5.73 2.95
C ALA A 81 -12.78 5.22 4.26
N MET A 82 -13.56 5.09 5.33
CA MET A 82 -13.13 4.54 6.63
C MET A 82 -12.72 3.07 6.47
N LEU A 83 -13.55 2.25 5.82
CA LEU A 83 -13.24 0.83 5.55
C LEU A 83 -11.98 0.67 4.70
N ARG A 84 -11.84 1.47 3.65
CA ARG A 84 -10.63 1.46 2.80
C ARG A 84 -9.38 1.85 3.57
N SER A 85 -9.48 2.91 4.38
CA SER A 85 -8.38 3.39 5.22
C SER A 85 -7.97 2.35 6.27
N LEU A 86 -8.95 1.72 6.94
CA LEU A 86 -8.73 0.63 7.89
C LEU A 86 -8.00 -0.55 7.22
N ARG A 87 -8.49 -1.01 6.06
CA ARG A 87 -7.84 -2.09 5.30
C ARG A 87 -6.40 -1.73 4.92
N ALA A 88 -6.15 -0.50 4.49
CA ALA A 88 -4.82 -0.03 4.15
C ALA A 88 -3.89 -0.01 5.39
N ARG A 89 -4.39 0.43 6.55
CA ARG A 89 -3.64 0.41 7.82
C ARG A 89 -3.31 -1.01 8.25
N MET A 90 -4.28 -1.93 8.24
CA MET A 90 -4.03 -3.35 8.55
C MET A 90 -3.01 -3.97 7.59
N ALA A 91 -3.08 -3.67 6.29
CA ALA A 91 -2.08 -4.14 5.33
C ALA A 91 -0.69 -3.55 5.60
N ALA A 92 -0.60 -2.29 6.02
CA ALA A 92 0.67 -1.66 6.40
C ALA A 92 1.25 -2.27 7.68
N MET A 93 0.42 -2.61 8.67
CA MET A 93 0.85 -3.33 9.89
C MET A 93 1.44 -4.69 9.52
N ARG A 94 0.74 -5.50 8.72
CA ARG A 94 1.26 -6.79 8.24
C ARG A 94 2.59 -6.68 7.50
N ARG A 95 2.77 -5.64 6.68
CA ARG A 95 4.05 -5.38 5.98
C ARG A 95 5.18 -4.99 6.94
N ARG A 96 4.86 -4.30 8.04
CA ARG A 96 5.83 -3.94 9.07
C ARG A 96 6.22 -5.18 9.89
N GLU A 97 5.25 -5.99 10.26
CA GLU A 97 5.46 -7.28 10.94
C GLU A 97 6.32 -8.21 10.09
N SER A 98 5.99 -8.41 8.81
CA SER A 98 6.80 -9.26 7.92
C SER A 98 8.22 -8.72 7.71
N LYS A 99 8.39 -7.39 7.67
CA LYS A 99 9.72 -6.78 7.56
C LYS A 99 10.52 -6.95 8.85
N LYS A 100 9.86 -6.87 10.00
CA LYS A 100 10.50 -7.08 11.30
C LYS A 100 10.93 -8.55 11.45
N ALA A 101 10.06 -9.50 11.13
CA ALA A 101 10.39 -10.93 11.16
C ALA A 101 11.56 -11.29 10.23
N ALA A 102 11.57 -10.76 9.00
CA ALA A 102 12.68 -10.99 8.07
C ALA A 102 14.03 -10.41 8.56
N ALA A 103 14.00 -9.27 9.27
CA ALA A 103 15.21 -8.70 9.86
C ALA A 103 15.71 -9.47 11.08
N GLU A 104 14.81 -10.12 11.83
CA GLU A 104 15.15 -10.98 12.98
C GLU A 104 15.72 -12.34 12.52
N GLU A 105 15.19 -12.93 11.44
CA GLU A 105 15.77 -14.14 10.83
C GLU A 105 17.15 -13.87 10.18
N GLU A 106 17.34 -12.73 9.52
CA GLU A 106 18.65 -12.33 8.97
C GLU A 106 19.70 -12.09 10.08
N SER A 107 19.29 -11.57 11.24
CA SER A 107 20.16 -11.39 12.41
C SER A 107 20.44 -12.68 13.19
N GLY A 108 19.59 -13.71 13.06
CA GLY A 108 19.76 -15.01 13.73
C GLY A 108 20.66 -15.98 12.96
N MET A 109 20.82 -15.80 11.64
CA MET A 109 21.64 -16.68 10.79
C MET A 109 23.14 -16.31 10.78
N THR A 110 23.56 -15.20 11.40
CA THR A 110 24.97 -14.78 11.48
C THR A 110 25.64 -15.13 12.83
N ALA A 111 25.14 -16.15 13.53
CA ALA A 111 25.67 -16.61 14.83
C ALA A 111 26.07 -18.11 14.80
N GLY A 112 26.58 -18.57 13.66
CA GLY A 112 27.01 -19.97 13.48
C GLY A 112 27.94 -20.14 12.29
N SER A 113 29.10 -19.47 12.31
CA SER A 113 30.25 -19.89 11.51
C SER A 113 31.50 -19.57 12.33
N GLU A 114 31.78 -20.46 13.29
CA GLU A 114 33.04 -20.51 14.01
C GLU A 114 34.11 -21.08 13.06
N THR A 115 35.08 -20.22 12.77
CA THR A 115 36.51 -20.45 12.60
C THR A 115 36.98 -21.92 12.52
N ASN A 116 37.56 -22.29 11.38
CA ASN A 116 38.78 -23.10 11.38
C ASN A 116 39.84 -22.34 10.59
N ALA A 117 40.85 -21.86 11.31
CA ALA A 117 42.13 -21.50 10.74
C ALA A 117 42.91 -22.80 10.55
N ASP A 118 43.42 -23.03 9.34
CA ASP A 118 44.67 -23.79 9.19
C ASP A 118 45.44 -23.30 7.95
N ASP A 119 46.74 -23.43 8.09
CA ASP A 119 47.90 -22.73 7.54
C ASP A 119 48.14 -22.86 6.02
N GLY A 120 48.88 -21.93 5.42
CA GLY A 120 49.44 -22.16 4.07
C GLY A 120 49.87 -20.97 3.20
N ALA A 121 50.94 -20.29 3.59
CA ALA A 121 52.02 -19.74 2.74
C ALA A 121 51.73 -18.76 1.55
N GLU A 122 52.16 -17.51 1.80
CA GLU A 122 52.99 -16.63 0.93
C GLU A 122 52.55 -16.26 -0.50
N SER A 123 52.31 -14.96 -0.73
CA SER A 123 53.22 -14.16 -1.56
C SER A 123 52.94 -12.66 -1.44
N LEU A 124 54.01 -11.89 -1.19
CA LEU A 124 54.11 -10.42 -1.27
C LEU A 124 53.40 -9.85 -2.50
N VAL A 125 52.74 -8.69 -2.40
CA VAL A 125 53.18 -7.38 -2.96
C VAL A 125 52.27 -6.27 -2.40
N THR A 126 52.88 -5.25 -1.80
CA THR A 126 52.27 -4.00 -1.31
C THR A 126 51.77 -3.09 -2.45
N PRO A 127 50.72 -2.27 -2.26
CA PRO A 127 50.25 -1.33 -3.27
C PRO A 127 51.02 -0.01 -3.19
N ASP A 128 51.45 0.52 -4.34
CA ASP A 128 51.80 1.94 -4.43
C ASP A 128 51.35 2.56 -5.78
N ALA A 129 50.88 3.80 -5.64
CA ALA A 129 50.63 4.88 -6.60
C ALA A 129 50.27 4.59 -8.08
N ALA A 130 49.02 4.97 -8.40
CA ALA A 130 48.59 5.80 -9.55
C ALA A 130 49.26 5.60 -10.93
N THR A 131 48.50 5.07 -11.90
CA THR A 131 48.39 5.64 -13.26
C THR A 131 47.26 4.99 -14.07
N GLU A 132 46.82 5.71 -15.09
CA GLU A 132 45.57 5.61 -15.86
C GLU A 132 45.40 4.32 -16.70
N THR A 133 44.18 3.74 -16.72
CA THR A 133 43.63 2.99 -17.87
C THR A 133 42.10 3.07 -17.89
N ALA A 134 41.58 3.89 -18.80
CA ALA A 134 40.14 4.19 -18.96
C ALA A 134 39.34 3.11 -19.73
N SER A 135 39.83 1.88 -19.88
CA SER A 135 39.23 0.85 -20.74
C SER A 135 38.50 -0.30 -20.02
N ASP A 136 38.65 -0.45 -18.70
CA ASP A 136 37.98 -1.51 -17.92
C ASP A 136 36.64 -1.08 -17.30
N ALA A 137 36.35 0.22 -17.27
CA ALA A 137 35.10 0.76 -16.75
C ALA A 137 33.90 0.49 -17.68
N GLU A 138 34.12 0.42 -19.00
CA GLU A 138 33.05 0.16 -19.96
C GLU A 138 32.63 -1.33 -20.01
N GLN A 139 33.57 -2.27 -19.86
CA GLN A 139 33.24 -3.70 -19.86
C GLN A 139 32.49 -4.13 -18.58
N THR A 140 32.89 -3.62 -17.42
CA THR A 140 32.17 -3.86 -16.14
C THR A 140 30.81 -3.14 -16.09
N ALA A 141 30.68 -1.95 -16.68
CA ALA A 141 29.39 -1.26 -16.80
C ALA A 141 28.41 -2.02 -17.72
N THR A 142 28.91 -2.61 -18.80
CA THR A 142 28.08 -3.39 -19.75
C THR A 142 27.60 -4.70 -19.13
N GLN A 143 28.47 -5.43 -18.42
CA GLN A 143 28.11 -6.68 -17.72
C GLN A 143 27.13 -6.45 -16.55
N THR A 144 27.25 -5.35 -15.81
CA THR A 144 26.29 -5.02 -14.75
C THR A 144 24.95 -4.50 -15.29
N ALA A 145 24.94 -3.87 -16.47
CA ALA A 145 23.74 -3.45 -17.17
C ALA A 145 22.92 -4.65 -17.69
N THR A 146 23.56 -5.64 -18.32
CA THR A 146 22.89 -6.86 -18.80
C THR A 146 22.29 -7.67 -17.65
N LEU A 147 23.02 -7.85 -16.55
CA LEU A 147 22.51 -8.51 -15.33
C LEU A 147 21.29 -7.79 -14.73
N ARG A 148 21.21 -6.46 -14.82
CA ARG A 148 20.06 -5.67 -14.34
C ARG A 148 18.85 -5.81 -15.27
N ASP A 149 19.06 -5.87 -16.57
CA ASP A 149 17.99 -6.06 -17.55
C ASP A 149 17.44 -7.48 -17.54
N ASP A 150 18.28 -8.49 -17.32
CA ASP A 150 17.85 -9.88 -17.09
C ASP A 150 16.99 -10.00 -15.83
N LYS A 151 17.39 -9.33 -14.75
CA LYS A 151 16.59 -9.27 -13.51
C LYS A 151 15.26 -8.56 -13.73
N ARG A 152 15.19 -7.57 -14.62
CA ARG A 152 13.96 -6.88 -15.01
C ARG A 152 13.08 -7.78 -15.88
N ALA A 153 13.65 -8.54 -16.80
CA ALA A 153 12.95 -9.52 -17.64
C ALA A 153 12.30 -10.62 -16.79
N ARG A 154 13.06 -11.26 -15.88
CA ARG A 154 12.52 -12.28 -14.95
C ARG A 154 11.37 -11.75 -14.09
N ARG A 155 11.43 -10.49 -13.66
CA ARG A 155 10.33 -9.85 -12.91
C ARG A 155 9.07 -9.65 -13.75
N ARG A 156 9.21 -9.32 -15.05
CA ARG A 156 8.10 -9.20 -16.00
C ARG A 156 7.47 -10.57 -16.26
N GLU A 157 8.28 -11.60 -16.51
CA GLU A 157 7.81 -12.98 -16.69
C GLU A 157 7.07 -13.49 -15.46
N ALA A 158 7.64 -13.32 -14.26
CA ALA A 158 6.98 -13.68 -13.02
C ALA A 158 5.65 -12.91 -12.81
N ALA A 159 5.57 -11.65 -13.28
CA ALA A 159 4.33 -10.90 -13.23
C ALA A 159 3.28 -11.43 -14.22
N MET A 160 3.69 -11.85 -15.42
CA MET A 160 2.82 -12.47 -16.42
C MET A 160 2.32 -13.84 -15.92
N ALA A 161 3.19 -14.68 -15.35
CA ALA A 161 2.82 -15.96 -14.73
C ALA A 161 1.77 -15.76 -13.61
N ARG A 162 1.98 -14.78 -12.72
CA ARG A 162 0.99 -14.43 -11.67
C ARG A 162 -0.35 -13.98 -12.25
N ARG A 163 -0.35 -13.23 -13.36
CA ARG A 163 -1.57 -12.80 -14.04
C ARG A 163 -2.30 -13.99 -14.66
N PHE A 164 -1.57 -14.89 -15.31
CA PHE A 164 -2.10 -16.11 -15.91
C PHE A 164 -2.75 -17.02 -14.87
N ILE A 165 -2.05 -17.32 -13.77
CA ILE A 165 -2.58 -18.13 -12.65
C ILE A 165 -3.85 -17.50 -12.07
N LYS A 166 -3.88 -16.17 -11.88
CA LYS A 166 -5.08 -15.48 -11.40
C LYS A 166 -6.25 -15.58 -12.39
N HIS A 167 -5.97 -15.50 -13.68
CA HIS A 167 -6.96 -15.65 -14.73
C HIS A 167 -7.55 -17.07 -14.74
N GLN A 168 -6.69 -18.09 -14.70
CA GLN A 168 -7.10 -19.49 -14.56
C GLN A 168 -7.97 -19.72 -13.32
N LYS A 169 -7.57 -19.21 -12.16
CA LYS A 169 -8.38 -19.31 -10.91
C LYS A 169 -9.71 -18.55 -11.00
N ARG A 170 -9.83 -17.52 -11.83
CA ARG A 170 -11.11 -16.82 -12.09
C ARG A 170 -12.00 -17.65 -13.01
N LEU A 171 -11.45 -18.25 -14.06
CA LEU A 171 -12.17 -19.15 -14.95
C LEU A 171 -12.69 -20.38 -14.20
N ALA A 172 -11.87 -21.05 -13.40
CA ALA A 172 -12.28 -22.19 -12.59
C ALA A 172 -13.44 -21.85 -11.63
N ARG A 173 -13.40 -20.65 -11.02
CA ARG A 173 -14.51 -20.17 -10.17
C ARG A 173 -15.79 -19.91 -10.96
N ARG A 174 -15.69 -19.34 -12.17
CA ARG A 174 -16.83 -19.13 -13.06
C ARG A 174 -17.45 -20.45 -13.50
N ILE A 175 -16.65 -21.44 -13.87
CA ILE A 175 -17.13 -22.77 -14.24
C ILE A 175 -17.81 -23.44 -13.05
N LYS A 176 -17.23 -23.35 -11.84
CA LYS A 176 -17.86 -23.89 -10.62
C LYS A 176 -19.20 -23.25 -10.29
N THR A 177 -19.31 -21.92 -10.44
CA THR A 177 -20.58 -21.21 -10.19
C THR A 177 -21.62 -21.49 -11.27
N ALA A 178 -21.21 -21.59 -12.54
CA ALA A 178 -22.11 -21.97 -13.64
C ALA A 178 -22.58 -23.43 -13.51
N GLY A 179 -21.69 -24.36 -13.14
CA GLY A 179 -22.03 -25.76 -12.90
C GLY A 179 -23.01 -25.94 -11.74
N GLN A 180 -22.85 -25.18 -10.65
CA GLN A 180 -23.80 -25.18 -9.53
C GLN A 180 -25.17 -24.60 -9.90
N SER A 181 -25.23 -23.58 -10.78
CA SER A 181 -26.51 -23.05 -11.25
C SER A 181 -27.25 -24.02 -12.17
N ILE A 182 -26.55 -24.87 -12.92
CA ILE A 182 -27.18 -25.84 -13.82
C ILE A 182 -27.68 -27.06 -13.04
N SER A 183 -26.92 -27.53 -12.03
CA SER A 183 -27.33 -28.68 -11.19
C SER A 183 -28.49 -28.39 -10.24
N SER A 184 -28.78 -27.12 -9.92
CA SER A 184 -29.92 -26.75 -9.06
C SER A 184 -31.24 -26.58 -9.82
N LEU A 185 -31.23 -26.71 -11.15
CA LEU A 185 -32.39 -26.51 -12.02
C LEU A 185 -33.02 -27.82 -12.50
N ASP A 186 -32.45 -28.98 -12.15
CA ASP A 186 -32.87 -30.30 -12.66
C ASP A 186 -33.25 -31.29 -11.55
N THR A 187 -34.07 -30.83 -10.58
CA THR A 187 -34.66 -31.71 -9.54
C THR A 187 -36.17 -31.57 -9.45
N SER A 188 -36.85 -31.27 -10.56
CA SER A 188 -38.31 -31.17 -10.57
C SER A 188 -38.89 -31.74 -11.86
N LYS A 189 -38.76 -33.06 -12.04
CA LYS A 189 -39.65 -33.86 -12.89
C LYS A 189 -39.45 -35.35 -12.62
N GLU A 190 -39.93 -35.80 -11.48
CA GLU A 190 -40.39 -37.18 -11.29
C GLU A 190 -41.44 -37.15 -10.17
N SER A 191 -42.71 -37.03 -10.56
CA SER A 191 -43.85 -37.31 -9.70
C SER A 191 -44.66 -38.38 -10.42
N PRO A 192 -44.81 -39.59 -9.85
CA PRO A 192 -45.54 -40.67 -10.48
C PRO A 192 -46.99 -40.62 -10.04
N TYR A 193 -47.87 -40.17 -10.92
CA TYR A 193 -49.28 -40.55 -10.98
C TYR A 193 -49.77 -40.47 -12.42
#